data_AF-A0A841STZ7-F1
#
_entry.id   AF-A0A841STZ7-F1
#
_cell.length_a   1.000
_cell.length_b   1.000
_cell.length_c   1.000
_cell.angle_alpha   90.00
_cell.angle_beta   90.00
_cell.angle_gamma   90.00
#
_symmetry.space_group_name_H-M   'P 1'
#
loop_
_entity.id
_entity.type
_entity.pdbx_description
1 polymer ?
#
loop_
_entity_poly.entity_id
_entity_poly.type
_entity_poly.pdbx_seq_one_letter_code
_entity_poly.pdbx_strand_id
1 'polypeptide(L)'
;MDKKFSKDILGAVNKKTGKTISENSIKKIAGNVTPTTLQSETQLRQLIKQVSTMAGVPVTEDTVKEIVGAVKKSGMNIDSLESLMKMMMKK
;
A
#
# COMPACT_ATOMS: atom_id res chain seq x y z
N MET A 1 -9.50 -6.53 14.05
CA MET A 1 -8.11 -6.95 14.25
C MET A 1 -7.10 -5.79 14.03
N ASP A 2 -7.37 -4.54 14.43
CA ASP A 2 -7.03 -3.44 13.49
C ASP A 2 -5.97 -2.42 13.95
N LYS A 3 -5.74 -2.25 15.25
CA LYS A 3 -4.84 -1.17 15.75
C LYS A 3 -3.40 -1.62 16.02
N LYS A 4 -3.17 -2.87 16.43
CA LYS A 4 -1.82 -3.39 16.69
C LYS A 4 -1.06 -3.61 15.38
N PHE A 5 -1.69 -4.30 14.43
CA PHE A 5 -1.11 -4.56 13.10
C PHE A 5 -0.69 -3.26 12.38
N SER A 6 -1.55 -2.25 12.40
CA SER A 6 -1.26 -0.93 11.82
C SER A 6 -0.07 -0.24 12.49
N LYS A 7 0.07 -0.33 13.81
CA LYS A 7 1.21 0.27 14.53
C LYS A 7 2.51 -0.49 14.30
N ASP A 8 2.47 -1.81 14.25
CA ASP A 8 3.65 -2.65 14.06
C ASP A 8 4.23 -2.47 12.64
N ILE A 9 3.36 -2.38 11.62
CA ILE A 9 3.78 -2.09 10.24
C ILE A 9 4.35 -0.67 10.13
N LEU A 10 3.66 0.34 10.67
CA LEU A 10 4.16 1.72 10.62
C LEU A 10 5.48 1.85 11.35
N GLY A 11 5.65 1.19 12.49
CA GLY A 11 6.93 1.14 13.22
C GLY A 11 8.05 0.53 12.37
N ALA A 12 7.79 -0.58 11.67
CA ALA A 12 8.77 -1.22 10.80
C ALA A 12 9.14 -0.33 9.60
N VAL A 13 8.15 0.29 8.96
CA VAL A 13 8.39 1.23 7.85
C VAL A 13 9.20 2.43 8.34
N ASN A 14 8.82 3.05 9.45
CA ASN A 14 9.52 4.21 10.00
C ASN A 14 10.99 3.90 10.35
N LYS A 15 11.25 2.73 10.92
CA LYS A 15 12.62 2.26 11.18
C LYS A 15 13.42 2.09 9.90
N LYS A 16 12.82 1.58 8.83
CA LYS A 16 13.51 1.28 7.57
C LYS A 16 13.71 2.51 6.69
N THR A 17 12.79 3.46 6.72
CA THR A 17 12.86 4.70 5.93
C THR A 17 13.53 5.86 6.67
N GLY A 18 13.69 5.75 8.00
CA GLY A 18 14.14 6.84 8.85
C GLY A 18 13.13 8.01 8.94
N LYS A 19 11.92 7.84 8.41
CA LYS A 19 10.86 8.86 8.42
C LYS A 19 9.78 8.51 9.43
N THR A 20 9.23 9.51 10.10
CA THR A 20 8.08 9.34 10.99
C THR A 20 6.79 9.41 10.20
N ILE A 21 6.37 8.30 9.60
CA ILE A 21 5.05 8.19 8.96
C ILE A 21 4.02 7.96 10.07
N SER A 22 3.07 8.90 10.18
CA SER A 22 1.98 8.82 11.14
C SER A 22 0.74 8.17 10.54
N GLU A 23 -0.08 7.55 11.39
CA GLU A 23 -1.39 7.03 10.99
C GLU A 23 -2.28 8.12 10.36
N ASN A 24 -2.19 9.36 10.87
CA ASN A 24 -2.91 10.50 10.30
C ASN A 24 -2.46 10.84 8.88
N SER A 25 -1.16 10.74 8.57
CA SER A 25 -0.64 10.94 7.22
C SER A 25 -1.20 9.92 6.24
N ILE A 26 -1.27 8.65 6.67
CA ILE A 26 -1.85 7.55 5.90
C ILE A 26 -3.35 7.78 5.69
N LYS A 27 -4.08 8.16 6.74
CA LYS A 27 -5.52 8.45 6.66
C LYS A 27 -5.84 9.59 5.69
N LYS A 28 -5.01 10.63 5.62
CA LYS A 28 -5.19 11.73 4.65
C LYS A 28 -5.08 11.26 3.21
N ILE A 29 -4.17 10.34 2.91
CA ILE A 29 -4.06 9.75 1.58
C ILE A 29 -5.25 8.83 1.32
N ALA A 30 -5.56 7.94 2.26
CA ALA A 30 -6.64 6.96 2.15
C ALA A 30 -8.03 7.61 2.00
N GLY A 31 -8.27 8.76 2.64
CA GLY A 31 -9.55 9.48 2.55
C GLY A 31 -9.87 10.00 1.14
N ASN A 32 -8.87 10.15 0.28
CA ASN A 32 -9.05 10.56 -1.12
C ASN A 32 -9.13 9.38 -2.10
N VAL A 33 -9.01 8.14 -1.62
CA VAL A 33 -9.06 6.94 -2.46
C VAL A 33 -10.50 6.49 -2.61
N THR A 34 -11.01 6.53 -3.84
CA THR A 34 -12.36 6.06 -4.17
C THR A 34 -12.30 4.70 -4.86
N PRO A 35 -13.44 3.98 -5.01
CA PRO A 35 -13.49 2.78 -5.84
C PRO A 35 -13.01 3.03 -7.27
N THR A 36 -13.29 4.23 -7.82
CA THR A 36 -12.82 4.62 -9.16
C THR A 36 -11.30 4.79 -9.23
N THR A 37 -10.65 5.23 -8.14
CA THR A 37 -9.18 5.26 -8.01
C THR A 37 -8.56 3.87 -8.09
N LEU A 38 -9.23 2.86 -7.52
CA LEU A 38 -8.76 1.48 -7.54
C LEU A 38 -8.95 0.80 -8.92
N GLN A 39 -9.92 1.26 -9.71
CA GLN A 39 -10.17 0.76 -11.06
C GLN A 39 -9.30 1.47 -12.11
N SER A 40 -8.94 2.73 -11.88
CA SER A 40 -8.14 3.53 -12.80
C SER A 40 -6.65 3.30 -12.60
N GLU A 41 -6.00 2.70 -13.59
CA GLU A 41 -4.56 2.45 -13.57
C GLU A 41 -3.74 3.75 -13.42
N THR A 42 -4.13 4.81 -14.11
CA THR A 42 -3.45 6.11 -14.03
C THR A 42 -3.53 6.71 -12.63
N GLN A 43 -4.72 6.68 -12.00
CA GLN A 43 -4.89 7.22 -10.65
C GLN A 43 -4.18 6.34 -9.61
N LEU A 44 -4.21 5.02 -9.77
CA LEU A 44 -3.51 4.09 -8.89
C LEU A 44 -1.99 4.28 -8.97
N ARG A 45 -1.43 4.50 -10.16
CA ARG A 45 -0.01 4.84 -10.35
C ARG A 45 0.35 6.15 -9.64
N GLN A 46 -0.49 7.18 -9.75
CA GLN A 46 -0.29 8.45 -9.06
C GLN A 46 -0.33 8.26 -7.53
N LEU A 47 -1.27 7.48 -7.02
CA LEU A 47 -1.39 7.15 -5.61
C LEU A 47 -0.12 6.44 -5.09
N ILE A 48 0.37 5.43 -5.81
CA ILE A 48 1.60 4.72 -5.43
C ILE A 48 2.78 5.69 -5.33
N LYS A 49 2.94 6.60 -6.30
CA LYS A 49 4.00 7.61 -6.31
C LYS A 49 3.85 8.63 -5.17
N GLN A 50 2.64 9.02 -4.82
CA GLN A 50 2.37 9.90 -3.68
C GLN A 50 2.79 9.24 -2.36
N VAL A 51 2.42 7.97 -2.17
CA VAL A 51 2.82 7.19 -0.98
C VAL A 51 4.32 6.95 -0.93
N SER A 52 4.95 6.63 -2.07
CA SER A 52 6.40 6.38 -2.14
C SER A 52 7.20 7.64 -1.79
N THR A 53 6.74 8.81 -2.27
CA THR A 53 7.33 10.12 -1.95
C THR A 53 7.19 10.44 -0.46
N MET A 54 6.00 10.22 0.12
CA MET A 54 5.77 10.39 1.55
C MET A 54 6.72 9.50 2.36
N ALA A 55 6.86 8.23 1.98
CA ALA A 55 7.77 7.29 2.62
C ALA A 55 9.25 7.57 2.32
N GLY A 56 9.57 8.39 1.31
CA GLY A 56 10.94 8.64 0.86
C GLY A 56 11.62 7.42 0.24
N VAL A 57 10.83 6.48 -0.27
CA VAL A 57 11.33 5.26 -0.91
C VAL A 57 11.08 5.39 -2.40
N PRO A 58 12.12 5.46 -3.24
CA PRO A 58 11.92 5.45 -4.69
C PRO A 58 11.37 4.08 -5.11
N VAL A 59 10.42 4.09 -6.05
CA VAL A 59 9.84 2.89 -6.64
C VAL A 59 10.12 2.89 -8.13
N THR A 60 10.51 1.73 -8.67
CA THR A 60 10.73 1.56 -10.10
C THR A 60 9.39 1.43 -10.84
N GLU A 61 9.36 1.68 -12.14
CA GLU A 61 8.14 1.50 -12.95
C GLU A 61 7.67 0.03 -12.97
N ASP A 62 8.59 -0.93 -12.87
CA ASP A 62 8.26 -2.35 -12.74
C ASP A 62 7.54 -2.63 -11.42
N THR A 63 8.07 -2.13 -10.30
CA THR A 63 7.41 -2.23 -8.99
C THR A 63 6.04 -1.57 -9.00
N VAL A 64 5.90 -0.41 -9.65
CA VAL A 64 4.60 0.26 -9.80
C VAL A 64 3.62 -0.63 -10.59
N LYS A 65 4.07 -1.22 -11.70
CA LYS A 65 3.25 -2.12 -12.52
C LYS A 65 2.81 -3.36 -11.76
N GLU A 66 3.70 -3.96 -10.96
CA GLU A 66 3.39 -5.10 -10.10
C GLU A 66 2.33 -4.75 -9.06
N ILE A 67 2.48 -3.63 -8.36
CA ILE A 67 1.51 -3.17 -7.35
C ILE A 67 0.14 -2.89 -8.01
N VAL A 68 0.12 -2.20 -9.16
CA VAL A 68 -1.10 -1.95 -9.92
C VAL A 68 -1.79 -3.27 -10.30
N GLY A 69 -1.01 -4.23 -10.81
CA GLY A 69 -1.52 -5.56 -11.17
C GLY A 69 -2.09 -6.30 -9.96
N ALA A 70 -1.41 -6.26 -8.81
CA ALA A 70 -1.86 -6.89 -7.57
C ALA A 70 -3.15 -6.27 -7.06
N VAL A 71 -3.28 -4.94 -7.06
CA VAL A 71 -4.48 -4.22 -6.60
C VAL A 71 -5.68 -4.45 -7.52
N LYS A 72 -5.47 -4.38 -8.85
CA LYS A 72 -6.55 -4.65 -9.82
C LYS A 72 -7.02 -6.11 -9.76
N LYS A 73 -6.09 -7.06 -9.60
CA LYS A 73 -6.40 -8.50 -9.43
C LYS A 73 -7.05 -8.80 -8.10
N SER A 74 -6.66 -8.09 -7.04
CA SER A 74 -7.23 -8.31 -5.72
C SER A 74 -8.66 -7.80 -5.61
N GLY A 75 -9.11 -6.87 -6.47
CA GLY A 75 -10.51 -6.66 -6.84
C GLY A 75 -11.55 -6.73 -5.71
N MET A 76 -11.17 -6.37 -4.47
CA MET A 76 -11.91 -6.66 -3.24
C MET A 76 -12.42 -8.11 -3.07
N ASN A 77 -11.64 -9.13 -3.45
CA ASN A 77 -11.81 -10.48 -2.91
C ASN A 77 -10.84 -10.66 -1.75
N ILE A 78 -11.35 -10.49 -0.52
CA ILE A 78 -10.62 -10.71 0.74
C ILE A 78 -9.93 -12.09 0.75
N ASP A 79 -10.57 -13.10 0.16
CA ASP A 79 -10.05 -14.47 0.05
C ASP A 79 -8.75 -14.57 -0.76
N SER A 80 -8.63 -13.76 -1.81
CA SER A 80 -7.44 -13.68 -2.66
C SER A 80 -6.29 -12.97 -1.94
N LEU A 81 -6.61 -11.99 -1.08
CA LEU A 81 -5.62 -11.25 -0.30
C LEU A 81 -5.03 -12.11 0.83
N GLU A 82 -5.86 -12.89 1.51
CA GLU A 82 -5.43 -13.82 2.56
C GLU A 82 -4.49 -14.90 2.01
N SER A 83 -4.80 -15.43 0.82
CA SER A 83 -3.98 -16.43 0.14
C SER A 83 -2.61 -15.87 -0.28
N LEU A 84 -2.57 -14.64 -0.78
CA LEU A 84 -1.32 -13.94 -1.09
C LEU A 84 -0.47 -13.70 0.16
N MET A 85 -1.09 -13.26 1.26
CA MET A 85 -0.39 -13.06 2.54
C MET A 85 0.21 -14.37 3.06
N LYS A 86 -0.53 -15.48 3.01
CA LYS A 86 -0.03 -16.79 3.43
C LYS A 86 1.17 -17.26 2.59
N MET A 87 1.20 -16.98 1.29
CA MET A 87 2.35 -17.32 0.45
C MET A 87 3.57 -16.45 0.74
N MET A 88 3.38 -15.15 1.00
CA MET A 88 4.48 -14.24 1.32
C MET A 88 5.07 -14.48 2.72
N MET A 89 4.29 -14.98 3.68
CA MET A 89 4.77 -15.36 5.02
C MET A 89 5.44 -16.74 5.08
N LYS A 90 5.24 -17.58 4.05
CA LYS A 90 5.86 -18.91 3.95
C LYS A 90 7.22 -18.90 3.25
N LYS A 91 7.62 -17.77 2.67
CA LYS A 91 8.98 -17.53 2.20
C LYS A 91 9.77 -16.77 3.26
#